data_AF-A0A538K8M9-F1
#
_entry.id   AF-A0A538K8M9-F1
#
_cell.length_a   1.000
_cell.length_b   1.000
_cell.length_c   1.000
_cell.angle_alpha   90.00
_cell.angle_beta   90.00
_cell.angle_gamma   90.00
#
_symmetry.space_group_name_H-M   'P 1'
#
loop_
_entity.id
_entity.type
_entity.pdbx_description
1 polymer ?
#
loop_
_entity_poly.entity_id
_entity_poly.type
_entity_poly.pdbx_seq_one_letter_code
_entity_poly.pdbx_strand_id
1 'polypeptide(L)'
;MRRPRLRPTLAALTLVFLASGLTAFVPRASAIDPFPINPVVTLSSDHFMVHYSGNDQDSTCTNFITQQSAGDLLGMFERAYTQFHSVMGYPTPVDDGDGKVDVSVDDFTNVCIPYGTIPPATPVPYDRWDGIIAPTATPGADDIHLNATTGLTYPIVAHELFHLMEDAIAPGTDQWLQEGTAEWAAVRANLAAGGDEANPDRTVDCVGAECGDTDFDKNGYPGWMLFEYLAERYGDAEVRAVWDQAALSAPGTPGTTILGAVLPVSLGNFFNDYTTARLTGNFTSPVLAGVLPTPYGTMDVSETTGALPTGVVAVNHLAVRYVTLSHGTSNGPCYEASLTINVTIPAGVQSTPTYYSNTKGASAQALTASGSSASITVPWNTCSGSPDAYLSLPNDTLGLDGREFKLTGSVIVFKTNPATASEPPPGVHVIGSVISAPTSDPAPMLQVYAPELLRVSAKTRLLRLAVFSSGDGKLQALLGSMSLGTASLRSGNNDVRFVLPKQLFNSLRTKSASNLLQLTSVSPGGSKGATVTRRVLVQTPKKPKPKHRK
;
A
#
# COMPACT_ATOMS: atom_id res chain seq x y z
N MET A 1 -35.84 -98.35 -26.50
CA MET A 1 -35.45 -99.40 -27.49
C MET A 1 -34.46 -98.82 -28.48
N ARG A 2 -33.40 -99.58 -28.73
CA ARG A 2 -32.47 -99.64 -29.87
C ARG A 2 -32.51 -98.53 -30.94
N ARG A 3 -31.33 -97.93 -31.17
CA ARG A 3 -30.89 -97.34 -32.46
C ARG A 3 -30.93 -98.40 -33.59
N PRO A 4 -31.11 -97.97 -34.85
CA PRO A 4 -30.05 -98.14 -35.88
C PRO A 4 -29.88 -96.86 -36.75
N ARG A 5 -28.65 -96.42 -37.08
CA ARG A 5 -27.78 -96.77 -38.25
C ARG A 5 -28.45 -96.52 -39.63
N LEU A 6 -27.81 -96.03 -40.70
CA LEU A 6 -26.54 -95.33 -41.03
C LEU A 6 -26.56 -95.16 -42.59
N ARG A 7 -25.88 -94.13 -43.12
CA ARG A 7 -25.32 -93.98 -44.51
C ARG A 7 -26.20 -93.29 -45.60
N PRO A 8 -25.62 -92.88 -46.76
CA PRO A 8 -24.63 -91.80 -46.95
C PRO A 8 -24.92 -90.95 -48.24
N THR A 9 -24.32 -89.78 -48.44
CA THR A 9 -23.91 -89.19 -49.77
C THR A 9 -23.50 -87.72 -49.56
N LEU A 10 -22.23 -87.33 -49.73
CA LEU A 10 -21.64 -86.87 -51.00
C LEU A 10 -22.46 -85.76 -51.68
N ALA A 11 -22.07 -84.50 -51.45
CA ALA A 11 -22.11 -83.43 -52.45
C ALA A 11 -21.19 -82.29 -51.99
N ALA A 12 -19.94 -82.35 -52.47
CA ALA A 12 -19.12 -81.16 -52.64
C ALA A 12 -19.71 -80.31 -53.79
N LEU A 13 -19.32 -79.02 -53.84
CA LEU A 13 -19.72 -77.96 -54.78
C LEU A 13 -21.05 -77.26 -54.48
N THR A 14 -21.02 -76.24 -53.60
CA THR A 14 -21.48 -74.87 -53.93
C THR A 14 -21.12 -73.92 -52.78
N LEU A 15 -19.86 -73.49 -52.70
CA LEU A 15 -19.41 -72.48 -51.73
C LEU A 15 -18.54 -71.40 -52.38
N VAL A 16 -18.92 -70.96 -53.59
CA VAL A 16 -18.24 -69.86 -54.31
C VAL A 16 -19.21 -68.79 -54.86
N PHE A 17 -20.53 -68.91 -54.71
CA PHE A 17 -21.49 -67.92 -55.24
C PHE A 17 -22.38 -67.21 -54.21
N LEU A 18 -22.01 -67.23 -52.92
CA LEU A 18 -22.70 -66.44 -51.87
C LEU A 18 -21.79 -65.43 -51.15
N ALA A 19 -20.69 -65.01 -51.79
CA ALA A 19 -19.79 -63.97 -51.27
C ALA A 19 -19.74 -62.71 -52.15
N SER A 20 -20.62 -62.60 -53.16
CA SER A 20 -20.63 -61.49 -54.13
C SER A 20 -21.90 -60.63 -54.09
N GLY A 21 -22.85 -60.93 -53.20
CA GLY A 21 -24.16 -60.26 -53.13
C GLY A 21 -24.40 -59.39 -51.88
N LEU A 22 -23.38 -59.18 -51.05
CA LEU A 22 -23.50 -58.46 -49.76
C LEU A 22 -22.63 -57.19 -49.68
N THR A 23 -22.28 -56.60 -50.83
CA THR A 23 -21.47 -55.35 -50.90
C THR A 23 -22.21 -54.14 -51.45
N ALA A 24 -23.53 -54.21 -51.60
CA ALA A 24 -24.34 -53.04 -51.94
C ALA A 24 -25.09 -52.55 -50.70
N PHE A 25 -24.78 -51.33 -50.25
CA PHE A 25 -25.39 -50.61 -49.13
C PHE A 25 -24.95 -51.01 -47.72
N VAL A 26 -23.65 -51.07 -47.46
CA VAL A 26 -23.19 -50.50 -46.18
C VAL A 26 -23.29 -48.98 -46.42
N PRO A 27 -24.22 -48.24 -45.78
CA PRO A 27 -24.13 -46.78 -45.82
C PRO A 27 -22.71 -46.46 -45.39
N ARG A 28 -21.95 -45.74 -46.23
CA ARG A 28 -20.69 -45.16 -45.78
C ARG A 28 -21.06 -44.46 -44.48
N ALA A 29 -20.55 -44.95 -43.35
CA ALA A 29 -20.62 -44.19 -42.12
C ALA A 29 -20.09 -42.82 -42.53
N SER A 30 -20.97 -41.81 -42.57
CA SER A 30 -20.50 -40.45 -42.76
C SER A 30 -19.45 -40.30 -41.67
N ALA A 31 -18.20 -40.03 -42.06
CA ALA A 31 -17.24 -39.53 -41.11
C ALA A 31 -17.84 -38.22 -40.60
N ILE A 32 -18.60 -38.32 -39.51
CA ILE A 32 -18.98 -37.17 -38.72
C ILE A 32 -17.63 -36.68 -38.26
N ASP A 33 -17.26 -35.48 -38.70
CA ASP A 33 -16.08 -34.81 -38.16
C ASP A 33 -16.24 -34.84 -36.63
N PRO A 34 -15.36 -35.55 -35.90
CA PRO A 34 -15.46 -35.59 -34.45
C PRO A 34 -15.27 -34.20 -33.82
N PHE A 35 -14.81 -33.21 -34.60
CA PHE A 35 -14.58 -31.82 -34.20
C PHE A 35 -15.27 -30.88 -35.19
N PRO A 36 -16.62 -30.76 -35.17
CA PRO A 36 -17.32 -29.87 -36.08
C PRO A 36 -16.78 -28.43 -35.94
N ILE A 37 -16.24 -27.92 -37.04
CA ILE A 37 -15.67 -26.58 -37.13
C ILE A 37 -16.81 -25.58 -37.31
N ASN A 38 -17.56 -25.32 -36.25
CA ASN A 38 -18.52 -24.22 -36.22
C ASN A 38 -17.75 -22.93 -35.89
N PRO A 39 -17.83 -21.89 -36.74
CA PRO A 39 -17.08 -20.65 -36.52
C PRO A 39 -17.56 -19.92 -35.26
N VAL A 40 -18.84 -20.05 -34.89
CA VAL A 40 -19.42 -19.51 -33.67
C VAL A 40 -20.20 -20.60 -32.95
N VAL A 41 -19.99 -20.73 -31.65
CA VAL A 41 -20.70 -21.64 -30.75
C VAL A 41 -21.40 -20.81 -29.68
N THR A 42 -22.60 -21.24 -29.31
CA THR A 42 -23.41 -20.60 -28.26
C THR A 42 -23.72 -21.61 -27.16
N LEU A 43 -23.54 -21.18 -25.91
CA LEU A 43 -23.98 -21.90 -24.72
C LEU A 43 -24.86 -20.98 -23.88
N SER A 44 -25.93 -21.49 -23.28
CA SER A 44 -26.88 -20.67 -22.53
C SER A 44 -27.17 -21.20 -21.13
N SER A 45 -27.43 -20.29 -20.20
CA SER A 45 -28.02 -20.56 -18.88
C SER A 45 -29.44 -19.99 -18.80
N ASP A 46 -29.95 -19.73 -17.59
CA ASP A 46 -31.28 -19.17 -17.38
C ASP A 46 -31.34 -17.71 -17.83
N HIS A 47 -30.31 -16.91 -17.52
CA HIS A 47 -30.28 -15.47 -17.79
C HIS A 47 -29.25 -15.03 -18.84
N PHE A 48 -28.35 -15.92 -19.29
CA PHE A 48 -27.21 -15.53 -20.14
C PHE A 48 -27.02 -16.44 -21.36
N MET A 49 -26.46 -15.88 -22.43
CA MET A 49 -25.93 -16.61 -23.58
C MET A 49 -24.49 -16.21 -23.85
N VAL A 50 -23.58 -17.18 -23.92
CA VAL A 50 -22.17 -16.95 -24.25
C VAL A 50 -21.91 -17.42 -25.68
N HIS A 51 -21.47 -16.49 -26.52
CA HIS A 51 -21.06 -16.67 -27.91
C HIS A 51 -19.54 -16.64 -27.99
N TYR A 52 -18.94 -17.64 -28.63
CA TYR A 52 -17.49 -17.72 -28.75
C TYR A 52 -17.06 -18.42 -30.03
N SER A 53 -15.85 -18.12 -30.50
CA SER A 53 -15.24 -18.90 -31.57
C SER A 53 -14.90 -20.29 -31.05
N GLY A 54 -15.50 -21.33 -31.65
CA GLY A 54 -15.16 -22.73 -31.35
C GLY A 54 -14.12 -23.32 -32.30
N ASN A 55 -13.64 -22.52 -33.26
CA ASN A 55 -12.76 -22.97 -34.34
C ASN A 55 -11.29 -22.73 -33.99
N ASP A 56 -10.61 -23.77 -33.48
CA ASP A 56 -9.19 -23.75 -33.16
C ASP A 56 -8.24 -23.72 -34.37
N GLN A 57 -8.81 -23.77 -35.58
CA GLN A 57 -8.09 -23.65 -36.85
C GLN A 57 -8.35 -22.30 -37.54
N ASP A 58 -9.09 -21.40 -36.92
CA ASP A 58 -9.35 -20.07 -37.46
C ASP A 58 -8.11 -19.18 -37.35
N SER A 59 -7.50 -18.84 -38.49
CA SER A 59 -6.37 -17.91 -38.51
C SER A 59 -6.77 -16.45 -38.25
N THR A 60 -8.07 -16.14 -38.26
CA THR A 60 -8.60 -14.81 -37.96
C THR A 60 -8.99 -14.64 -36.50
N CYS A 61 -9.46 -15.70 -35.85
CA CYS A 61 -9.85 -15.73 -34.44
C CYS A 61 -8.88 -16.60 -33.65
N THR A 62 -7.63 -16.14 -33.54
CA THR A 62 -6.55 -16.97 -32.98
C THR A 62 -6.66 -17.17 -31.48
N ASN A 63 -7.31 -16.23 -30.77
CA ASN A 63 -7.66 -16.38 -29.36
C ASN A 63 -9.10 -16.89 -29.27
N PHE A 64 -9.26 -18.17 -28.96
CA PHE A 64 -10.55 -18.83 -28.80
C PHE A 64 -10.65 -19.49 -27.42
N ILE A 65 -11.87 -19.77 -26.98
CA ILE A 65 -12.12 -20.46 -25.71
C ILE A 65 -12.76 -21.83 -25.93
N THR A 66 -12.64 -22.70 -24.93
CA THR A 66 -13.29 -24.01 -24.97
C THR A 66 -14.74 -23.92 -24.49
N GLN A 67 -15.56 -24.93 -24.82
CA GLN A 67 -16.90 -25.06 -24.25
C GLN A 67 -16.87 -25.13 -22.72
N GLN A 68 -15.83 -25.72 -22.12
CA GLN A 68 -15.68 -25.74 -20.66
C GLN A 68 -15.53 -24.32 -20.11
N SER A 69 -14.65 -23.50 -20.72
CA SER A 69 -14.47 -22.10 -20.34
C SER A 69 -15.75 -21.29 -20.51
N ALA A 70 -16.51 -21.50 -21.59
CA ALA A 70 -17.82 -20.86 -21.78
C ALA A 70 -18.83 -21.28 -20.70
N GLY A 71 -18.83 -22.56 -20.30
CA GLY A 71 -19.64 -23.05 -19.19
C GLY A 71 -19.24 -22.44 -17.84
N ASP A 72 -17.93 -22.24 -17.60
CA ASP A 72 -17.43 -21.57 -16.41
C ASP A 72 -17.88 -20.11 -16.36
N LEU A 73 -17.84 -19.39 -17.50
CA LEU A 73 -18.34 -18.02 -17.64
C LEU A 73 -19.84 -17.92 -17.33
N LEU A 74 -20.68 -18.79 -17.89
CA LEU A 74 -22.11 -18.82 -17.54
C LEU A 74 -22.30 -19.01 -16.04
N GLY A 75 -21.54 -19.92 -15.42
CA GLY A 75 -21.56 -20.11 -13.97
C GLY A 75 -21.09 -18.88 -13.20
N MET A 76 -20.17 -18.08 -13.74
CA MET A 76 -19.73 -16.80 -13.16
C MET A 76 -20.85 -15.74 -13.24
N PHE A 77 -21.44 -15.53 -14.41
CA PHE A 77 -22.54 -14.58 -14.60
C PHE A 77 -23.75 -14.90 -13.72
N GLU A 78 -24.18 -16.16 -13.64
CA GLU A 78 -25.31 -16.56 -12.78
C GLU A 78 -25.04 -16.31 -11.29
N ARG A 79 -23.79 -16.49 -10.83
CA ARG A 79 -23.40 -16.17 -9.46
C ARG A 79 -23.40 -14.67 -9.19
N ALA A 80 -22.82 -13.87 -10.10
CA ALA A 80 -22.80 -12.42 -9.98
C ALA A 80 -24.23 -11.84 -10.05
N TYR A 81 -25.06 -12.32 -10.96
CA TYR A 81 -26.48 -11.97 -11.07
C TYR A 81 -27.24 -12.25 -9.78
N THR A 82 -27.07 -13.46 -9.21
CA THR A 82 -27.69 -13.81 -7.92
C THR A 82 -27.24 -12.85 -6.82
N GLN A 83 -25.95 -12.54 -6.76
CA GLN A 83 -25.41 -11.60 -5.78
C GLN A 83 -26.03 -10.21 -5.93
N PHE A 84 -26.02 -9.63 -7.12
CA PHE A 84 -26.48 -8.26 -7.31
C PHE A 84 -28.00 -8.14 -7.20
N HIS A 85 -28.74 -9.02 -7.87
CA HIS A 85 -30.20 -8.97 -7.89
C HIS A 85 -30.82 -9.48 -6.59
N SER A 86 -30.45 -10.69 -6.15
CA SER A 86 -31.12 -11.35 -5.02
C SER A 86 -30.56 -10.96 -3.65
N VAL A 87 -29.26 -10.64 -3.56
CA VAL A 87 -28.63 -10.27 -2.28
C VAL A 87 -28.57 -8.76 -2.11
N MET A 88 -28.10 -8.03 -3.12
CA MET A 88 -27.92 -6.56 -3.05
C MET A 88 -29.16 -5.77 -3.50
N GLY A 89 -30.14 -6.43 -4.13
CA GLY A 89 -31.45 -5.85 -4.46
C GLY A 89 -31.46 -4.98 -5.72
N TYR A 90 -30.44 -5.06 -6.57
CA TYR A 90 -30.40 -4.36 -7.86
C TYR A 90 -31.44 -4.90 -8.85
N PRO A 91 -31.90 -4.10 -9.82
CA PRO A 91 -32.81 -4.60 -10.85
C PRO A 91 -32.12 -5.64 -11.74
N THR A 92 -32.92 -6.37 -12.49
CA THR A 92 -32.39 -7.20 -13.57
C THR A 92 -31.92 -6.31 -14.73
N PRO A 93 -30.95 -6.76 -15.54
CA PRO A 93 -30.66 -6.12 -16.82
C PRO A 93 -31.92 -5.91 -17.66
N VAL A 94 -31.90 -4.90 -18.53
CA VAL A 94 -33.00 -4.65 -19.47
C VAL A 94 -33.04 -5.78 -20.50
N ASP A 95 -34.22 -6.37 -20.67
CA ASP A 95 -34.46 -7.42 -21.66
C ASP A 95 -34.45 -6.83 -23.08
N ASP A 96 -33.58 -7.36 -23.95
CA ASP A 96 -33.44 -6.94 -25.34
C ASP A 96 -34.51 -7.59 -26.27
N GLY A 97 -35.26 -8.57 -25.75
CA GLY A 97 -36.39 -9.21 -26.40
C GLY A 97 -36.38 -10.75 -26.32
N ASP A 98 -35.27 -11.37 -25.92
CA ASP A 98 -35.16 -12.83 -25.83
C ASP A 98 -35.10 -13.38 -24.39
N GLY A 99 -35.09 -12.48 -23.40
CA GLY A 99 -35.06 -12.80 -21.97
C GLY A 99 -33.68 -13.13 -21.44
N LYS A 100 -32.60 -12.92 -22.21
CA LYS A 100 -31.22 -13.20 -21.81
C LYS A 100 -30.30 -12.03 -22.14
N VAL A 101 -29.17 -12.00 -21.44
CA VAL A 101 -28.05 -11.12 -21.78
C VAL A 101 -27.08 -11.88 -22.67
N ASP A 102 -26.76 -11.28 -23.81
CA ASP A 102 -25.74 -11.79 -24.72
C ASP A 102 -24.33 -11.40 -24.26
N VAL A 103 -23.45 -12.39 -24.28
CA VAL A 103 -22.03 -12.26 -23.93
C VAL A 103 -21.19 -12.78 -25.09
N SER A 104 -20.43 -11.91 -25.75
CA SER A 104 -19.46 -12.29 -26.77
C SER A 104 -18.06 -12.44 -26.16
N VAL A 105 -17.38 -13.55 -26.44
CA VAL A 105 -15.97 -13.76 -26.08
C VAL A 105 -15.11 -13.56 -27.32
N ASP A 106 -14.35 -12.46 -27.30
CA ASP A 106 -13.77 -11.84 -28.48
C ASP A 106 -12.25 -11.94 -28.50
N ASP A 107 -11.68 -12.09 -29.69
CA ASP A 107 -10.25 -11.86 -29.91
C ASP A 107 -10.02 -10.38 -30.22
N PHE A 108 -9.83 -9.56 -29.18
CA PHE A 108 -9.59 -8.12 -29.33
C PHE A 108 -8.29 -7.77 -30.07
N THR A 109 -7.30 -8.68 -30.09
CA THR A 109 -6.04 -8.45 -30.82
C THR A 109 -6.27 -8.51 -32.33
N ASN A 110 -7.07 -9.47 -32.80
CA ASN A 110 -7.36 -9.65 -34.23
C ASN A 110 -8.73 -9.08 -34.64
N VAL A 111 -9.48 -8.51 -33.70
CA VAL A 111 -10.83 -7.98 -33.87
C VAL A 111 -11.77 -9.04 -34.46
N CYS A 112 -11.72 -10.26 -33.91
CA CYS A 112 -12.71 -11.29 -34.18
C CYS A 112 -13.79 -11.25 -33.10
N ILE A 113 -15.01 -10.93 -33.54
CA ILE A 113 -16.18 -10.66 -32.70
C ILE A 113 -17.26 -11.69 -33.07
N PRO A 114 -17.44 -12.79 -32.31
CA PRO A 114 -18.39 -13.85 -32.63
C PRO A 114 -19.87 -13.43 -32.61
N TYR A 115 -20.22 -12.42 -31.80
CA TYR A 115 -21.58 -11.90 -31.68
C TYR A 115 -21.60 -10.39 -31.46
N GLY A 116 -22.68 -9.73 -31.88
CA GLY A 116 -22.84 -8.29 -31.69
C GLY A 116 -21.82 -7.46 -32.47
N THR A 117 -21.62 -6.21 -32.02
CA THR A 117 -20.62 -5.29 -32.57
C THR A 117 -20.08 -4.38 -31.48
N ILE A 118 -18.75 -4.23 -31.40
CA ILE A 118 -18.14 -3.21 -30.55
C ILE A 118 -18.51 -1.81 -31.07
N PRO A 119 -18.97 -0.88 -30.22
CA PRO A 119 -19.32 0.47 -30.62
C PRO A 119 -18.17 1.17 -31.36
N PRO A 120 -18.41 1.86 -32.49
CA PRO A 120 -17.36 2.55 -33.24
C PRO A 120 -16.65 3.67 -32.46
N ALA A 121 -17.22 4.13 -31.35
CA ALA A 121 -16.65 5.13 -30.46
C ALA A 121 -15.68 4.54 -29.43
N THR A 122 -15.63 3.22 -29.26
CA THR A 122 -14.75 2.56 -28.30
C THR A 122 -13.28 2.83 -28.66
N PRO A 123 -12.46 3.34 -27.73
CA PRO A 123 -11.07 3.67 -28.03
C PRO A 123 -10.23 2.44 -28.43
N VAL A 124 -9.43 2.58 -29.48
CA VAL A 124 -8.48 1.56 -29.97
C VAL A 124 -7.06 1.80 -29.43
N PRO A 125 -6.20 0.75 -29.35
CA PRO A 125 -6.45 -0.64 -29.74
C PRO A 125 -7.35 -1.37 -28.72
N TYR A 126 -8.15 -2.35 -29.16
CA TYR A 126 -9.13 -3.00 -28.28
C TYR A 126 -8.52 -3.94 -27.25
N ASP A 127 -7.34 -4.48 -27.53
CA ASP A 127 -6.61 -5.41 -26.65
C ASP A 127 -6.14 -4.78 -25.33
N ARG A 128 -6.33 -3.47 -25.14
CA ARG A 128 -6.17 -2.79 -23.86
C ARG A 128 -7.35 -2.97 -22.90
N TRP A 129 -8.50 -3.41 -23.41
CA TRP A 129 -9.71 -3.60 -22.63
C TRP A 129 -9.88 -5.08 -22.27
N ASP A 130 -10.39 -5.31 -21.06
CA ASP A 130 -10.72 -6.64 -20.58
C ASP A 130 -12.19 -6.98 -20.85
N GLY A 131 -13.07 -5.98 -20.78
CA GLY A 131 -14.47 -6.05 -21.14
C GLY A 131 -14.95 -4.73 -21.76
N ILE A 132 -16.03 -4.80 -22.55
CA ILE A 132 -16.71 -3.66 -23.17
C ILE A 132 -18.22 -3.91 -23.11
N ILE A 133 -18.97 -2.91 -22.66
CA ILE A 133 -20.43 -2.88 -22.78
C ILE A 133 -20.83 -2.26 -24.12
N ALA A 134 -21.69 -2.95 -24.87
CA ALA A 134 -22.11 -2.54 -26.20
C ALA A 134 -23.64 -2.35 -26.25
N PRO A 135 -24.12 -1.10 -26.42
CA PRO A 135 -25.56 -0.86 -26.50
C PRO A 135 -26.23 -1.53 -27.68
N THR A 136 -27.38 -2.15 -27.40
CA THR A 136 -28.22 -2.79 -28.42
C THR A 136 -29.24 -1.80 -29.01
N ALA A 137 -30.10 -2.28 -29.91
CA ALA A 137 -31.19 -1.48 -30.45
C ALA A 137 -32.28 -1.17 -29.40
N THR A 138 -32.35 -1.93 -28.31
CA THR A 138 -33.31 -1.74 -27.23
C THR A 138 -32.69 -0.78 -26.20
N PRO A 139 -33.31 0.40 -25.94
CA PRO A 139 -32.71 1.38 -25.03
C PRO A 139 -32.48 0.83 -23.62
N GLY A 140 -31.22 0.90 -23.15
CA GLY A 140 -30.78 0.42 -21.84
C GLY A 140 -30.49 -1.08 -21.77
N ALA A 141 -30.64 -1.81 -22.87
CA ALA A 141 -30.16 -3.18 -22.99
C ALA A 141 -28.82 -3.18 -23.73
N ASP A 142 -27.85 -3.93 -23.20
CA ASP A 142 -26.47 -3.94 -23.67
C ASP A 142 -25.92 -5.38 -23.73
N ASP A 143 -25.07 -5.63 -24.72
CA ASP A 143 -24.27 -6.85 -24.83
C ASP A 143 -22.97 -6.70 -24.05
N ILE A 144 -22.45 -7.80 -23.53
CA ILE A 144 -21.13 -7.84 -22.87
C ILE A 144 -20.10 -8.45 -23.83
N HIS A 145 -19.04 -7.72 -24.13
CA HIS A 145 -17.91 -8.20 -24.90
C HIS A 145 -16.70 -8.42 -23.99
N LEU A 146 -16.22 -9.67 -23.87
CA LEU A 146 -15.07 -10.03 -23.05
C LEU A 146 -13.85 -10.38 -23.90
N ASN A 147 -12.68 -9.90 -23.50
CA ASN A 147 -11.43 -10.30 -24.11
C ASN A 147 -11.14 -11.79 -23.81
N ALA A 148 -10.99 -12.62 -24.85
CA ALA A 148 -10.73 -14.05 -24.73
C ALA A 148 -9.45 -14.41 -23.96
N THR A 149 -8.52 -13.46 -23.79
CA THR A 149 -7.24 -13.69 -23.10
C THR A 149 -7.24 -13.19 -21.66
N THR A 150 -7.86 -12.02 -21.41
CA THR A 150 -7.74 -11.32 -20.12
C THR A 150 -9.09 -11.13 -19.42
N GLY A 151 -10.20 -11.09 -20.16
CA GLY A 151 -11.54 -10.75 -19.68
C GLY A 151 -12.29 -11.87 -18.94
N LEU A 152 -11.71 -13.07 -18.82
CA LEU A 152 -12.44 -14.27 -18.39
C LEU A 152 -12.40 -14.55 -16.89
N THR A 153 -11.97 -13.57 -16.09
CA THR A 153 -11.90 -13.72 -14.64
C THR A 153 -13.21 -13.30 -13.98
N TYR A 154 -13.51 -13.88 -12.81
CA TYR A 154 -14.76 -13.57 -12.11
C TYR A 154 -14.91 -12.08 -11.73
N PRO A 155 -13.87 -11.34 -11.26
CA PRO A 155 -13.95 -9.90 -11.06
C PRO A 155 -14.43 -9.14 -12.30
N ILE A 156 -13.85 -9.41 -13.46
CA ILE A 156 -14.20 -8.73 -14.73
C ILE A 156 -15.63 -9.07 -15.12
N VAL A 157 -15.99 -10.36 -15.08
CA VAL A 157 -17.37 -10.80 -15.37
C VAL A 157 -18.40 -10.12 -14.46
N ALA A 158 -18.10 -10.01 -13.16
CA ALA A 158 -18.98 -9.35 -12.20
C ALA A 158 -19.04 -7.83 -12.42
N HIS A 159 -17.91 -7.21 -12.77
CA HIS A 159 -17.81 -5.79 -13.10
C HIS A 159 -18.71 -5.44 -14.30
N GLU A 160 -18.51 -6.12 -15.44
CA GLU A 160 -19.28 -5.85 -16.66
C GLU A 160 -20.78 -6.12 -16.46
N LEU A 161 -21.14 -7.19 -15.74
CA LEU A 161 -22.54 -7.43 -15.43
C LEU A 161 -23.18 -6.32 -14.59
N PHE A 162 -22.41 -5.69 -13.69
CA PHE A 162 -22.96 -4.65 -12.84
C PHE A 162 -23.31 -3.39 -13.64
N HIS A 163 -22.55 -3.05 -14.69
CA HIS A 163 -22.91 -1.96 -15.60
C HIS A 163 -24.30 -2.12 -16.20
N LEU A 164 -24.69 -3.32 -16.62
CA LEU A 164 -26.05 -3.57 -17.13
C LEU A 164 -27.14 -3.30 -16.07
N MET A 165 -26.82 -3.47 -14.78
CA MET A 165 -27.74 -3.15 -13.70
C MET A 165 -27.80 -1.65 -13.40
N GLU A 166 -26.67 -0.95 -13.57
CA GLU A 166 -26.59 0.51 -13.48
C GLU A 166 -27.40 1.18 -14.61
N ASP A 167 -27.21 0.71 -15.85
CA ASP A 167 -27.89 1.23 -17.04
C ASP A 167 -29.40 0.92 -17.04
N ALA A 168 -29.84 -0.14 -16.36
CA ALA A 168 -31.25 -0.39 -16.08
C ALA A 168 -31.88 0.64 -15.13
N ILE A 169 -31.08 1.40 -14.36
CA ILE A 169 -31.55 2.42 -13.41
C ILE A 169 -31.40 3.82 -14.01
N ALA A 170 -30.18 4.19 -14.42
CA ALA A 170 -29.83 5.54 -14.83
C ALA A 170 -28.73 5.52 -15.91
N PRO A 171 -29.11 5.22 -17.17
CA PRO A 171 -28.14 5.10 -18.25
C PRO A 171 -27.47 6.44 -18.56
N GLY A 172 -26.17 6.41 -18.87
CA GLY A 172 -25.38 7.60 -19.18
C GLY A 172 -25.06 8.49 -17.96
N THR A 173 -25.01 7.89 -16.78
CA THR A 173 -24.50 8.53 -15.56
C THR A 173 -22.99 8.79 -15.69
N ASP A 174 -22.45 9.72 -14.88
CA ASP A 174 -21.01 10.03 -14.89
C ASP A 174 -20.14 8.77 -14.77
N GLN A 175 -19.14 8.67 -15.64
CA GLN A 175 -18.32 7.47 -15.78
C GLN A 175 -17.62 7.07 -14.47
N TRP A 176 -17.05 7.99 -13.69
CA TRP A 176 -16.40 7.62 -12.42
C TRP A 176 -17.36 6.96 -11.42
N LEU A 177 -18.65 7.33 -11.47
CA LEU A 177 -19.68 6.77 -10.61
C LEU A 177 -20.00 5.34 -11.08
N GLN A 178 -20.25 5.14 -12.38
CA GLN A 178 -20.42 3.81 -13.00
C GLN A 178 -19.25 2.88 -12.68
N GLU A 179 -18.05 3.26 -13.11
CA GLU A 179 -16.85 2.43 -13.02
C GLU A 179 -16.46 2.16 -11.55
N GLY A 180 -16.61 3.17 -10.68
CA GLY A 180 -16.33 3.03 -9.26
C GLY A 180 -17.31 2.11 -8.54
N THR A 181 -18.61 2.14 -8.87
CA THR A 181 -19.59 1.21 -8.27
C THR A 181 -19.56 -0.18 -8.87
N ALA A 182 -19.26 -0.33 -10.17
CA ALA A 182 -19.03 -1.62 -10.81
C ALA A 182 -17.83 -2.36 -10.18
N GLU A 183 -16.72 -1.67 -9.96
CA GLU A 183 -15.58 -2.23 -9.22
C GLU A 183 -15.94 -2.60 -7.78
N TRP A 184 -16.64 -1.73 -7.07
CA TRP A 184 -17.07 -2.01 -5.70
C TRP A 184 -17.96 -3.27 -5.64
N ALA A 185 -18.92 -3.38 -6.56
CA ALA A 185 -19.82 -4.51 -6.64
C ALA A 185 -19.07 -5.80 -7.00
N ALA A 186 -18.13 -5.75 -7.94
CA ALA A 186 -17.29 -6.89 -8.32
C ALA A 186 -16.43 -7.39 -7.15
N VAL A 187 -15.77 -6.48 -6.43
CA VAL A 187 -14.97 -6.80 -5.23
C VAL A 187 -15.84 -7.47 -4.16
N ARG A 188 -17.05 -6.96 -3.92
CA ARG A 188 -18.01 -7.56 -2.98
C ARG A 188 -18.47 -8.95 -3.44
N ALA A 189 -18.83 -9.10 -4.72
CA ALA A 189 -19.25 -10.37 -5.29
C ALA A 189 -18.16 -11.44 -5.22
N ASN A 190 -16.89 -11.04 -5.26
CA ASN A 190 -15.74 -11.93 -5.18
C ASN A 190 -15.15 -12.04 -3.76
N LEU A 191 -15.92 -11.73 -2.72
CA LEU A 191 -15.50 -11.84 -1.31
C LEU A 191 -14.16 -11.12 -1.04
N ALA A 192 -14.03 -9.91 -1.59
CA ALA A 192 -12.87 -9.04 -1.55
C ALA A 192 -11.68 -9.44 -2.47
N ALA A 193 -11.71 -10.57 -3.18
CA ALA A 193 -10.65 -10.89 -4.12
C ALA A 193 -10.72 -10.00 -5.38
N GLY A 194 -9.56 -9.55 -5.87
CA GLY A 194 -9.46 -8.66 -7.04
C GLY A 194 -9.56 -7.15 -6.72
N GLY A 195 -9.77 -6.78 -5.46
CA GLY A 195 -9.72 -5.37 -5.04
C GLY A 195 -8.29 -4.87 -5.00
N ASP A 196 -7.90 -4.10 -6.01
CA ASP A 196 -6.59 -3.43 -6.05
C ASP A 196 -6.62 -2.14 -5.23
N GLU A 197 -5.61 -2.00 -4.36
CA GLU A 197 -5.33 -0.76 -3.65
C GLU A 197 -4.37 0.06 -4.51
N ALA A 198 -4.88 1.10 -5.17
CA ALA A 198 -4.06 2.00 -5.97
C ALA A 198 -4.38 3.49 -5.69
N ASN A 199 -3.28 4.24 -5.70
CA ASN A 199 -3.09 5.69 -5.60
C ASN A 199 -4.26 6.59 -5.11
N PRO A 200 -4.22 7.06 -3.84
CA PRO A 200 -5.22 7.99 -3.32
C PRO A 200 -5.03 9.45 -3.79
N ASP A 201 -3.95 9.76 -4.51
CA ASP A 201 -3.62 11.12 -4.94
C ASP A 201 -4.33 11.52 -6.24
N ARG A 202 -5.65 11.28 -6.28
CA ARG A 202 -6.52 11.67 -7.37
C ARG A 202 -7.76 12.35 -6.85
N THR A 203 -8.33 13.15 -7.72
CA THR A 203 -9.71 13.61 -7.60
C THR A 203 -10.64 12.41 -7.79
N VAL A 204 -11.60 12.22 -6.87
CA VAL A 204 -12.56 11.11 -6.88
C VAL A 204 -13.32 11.01 -8.21
N ASP A 205 -13.76 12.15 -8.75
CA ASP A 205 -14.58 12.27 -9.95
C ASP A 205 -13.77 12.47 -11.25
N CYS A 206 -12.47 12.19 -11.22
CA CYS A 206 -11.61 12.29 -12.40
C CYS A 206 -11.80 11.05 -13.29
N VAL A 207 -11.95 11.23 -14.60
CA VAL A 207 -11.84 10.16 -15.62
C VAL A 207 -11.07 10.71 -16.81
N GLY A 208 -10.26 9.86 -17.45
CA GLY A 208 -9.48 10.21 -18.64
C GLY A 208 -7.97 10.14 -18.42
N ALA A 209 -7.23 10.45 -19.48
CA ALA A 209 -5.77 10.32 -19.52
C ALA A 209 -5.04 11.22 -18.52
N GLU A 210 -5.69 12.30 -18.07
CA GLU A 210 -5.21 13.22 -17.05
C GLU A 210 -5.32 12.69 -15.61
N CYS A 211 -6.04 11.58 -15.40
CA CYS A 211 -6.42 11.10 -14.07
C CYS A 211 -5.51 10.02 -13.49
N GLY A 212 -4.48 9.60 -14.23
CA GLY A 212 -3.43 8.72 -13.72
C GLY A 212 -2.62 8.03 -14.81
N ASP A 213 -1.64 7.24 -14.39
CA ASP A 213 -0.67 6.62 -15.29
C ASP A 213 -1.18 5.26 -15.81
N THR A 214 -2.02 4.58 -15.04
CA THR A 214 -2.57 3.26 -15.39
C THR A 214 -3.98 3.38 -15.99
N ASP A 215 -4.42 2.37 -16.74
CA ASP A 215 -5.79 2.35 -17.26
C ASP A 215 -6.81 2.17 -16.12
N PHE A 216 -6.41 1.47 -15.05
CA PHE A 216 -7.16 1.42 -13.80
C PHE A 216 -7.46 2.82 -13.24
N ASP A 217 -6.45 3.68 -13.20
CA ASP A 217 -6.66 5.07 -12.78
C ASP A 217 -7.53 5.82 -13.79
N LYS A 218 -7.25 5.74 -15.09
CA LYS A 218 -7.93 6.57 -16.09
C LYS A 218 -9.43 6.29 -16.16
N ASN A 219 -9.87 5.08 -15.81
CA ASN A 219 -11.29 4.70 -15.83
C ASN A 219 -12.04 5.07 -14.54
N GLY A 220 -11.37 5.53 -13.48
CA GLY A 220 -12.05 5.90 -12.22
C GLY A 220 -12.26 4.75 -11.25
N TYR A 221 -11.71 3.56 -11.53
CA TYR A 221 -11.77 2.38 -10.66
C TYR A 221 -11.38 2.62 -9.20
N PRO A 222 -10.35 3.43 -8.84
CA PRO A 222 -10.04 3.69 -7.43
C PRO A 222 -11.22 4.27 -6.61
N GLY A 223 -12.26 4.79 -7.27
CA GLY A 223 -13.51 5.22 -6.62
C GLY A 223 -14.21 4.12 -5.82
N TRP A 224 -13.95 2.83 -6.11
CA TRP A 224 -14.53 1.69 -5.40
C TRP A 224 -14.32 1.76 -3.88
N MET A 225 -13.17 2.27 -3.43
CA MET A 225 -12.85 2.40 -2.00
C MET A 225 -13.76 3.41 -1.28
N LEU A 226 -14.21 4.46 -1.99
CA LEU A 226 -15.15 5.44 -1.45
C LEU A 226 -16.55 4.83 -1.32
N PHE A 227 -16.98 4.02 -2.28
CA PHE A 227 -18.25 3.30 -2.20
C PHE A 227 -18.21 2.18 -1.16
N GLU A 228 -17.07 1.52 -0.98
CA GLU A 228 -16.87 0.58 0.12
C GLU A 228 -17.01 1.30 1.48
N TYR A 229 -16.41 2.49 1.61
CA TYR A 229 -16.59 3.30 2.82
C TYR A 229 -18.05 3.72 3.04
N LEU A 230 -18.76 4.13 1.98
CA LEU A 230 -20.19 4.45 2.03
C LEU A 230 -21.00 3.25 2.55
N ALA A 231 -20.76 2.07 1.97
CA ALA A 231 -21.43 0.83 2.33
C ALA A 231 -21.14 0.39 3.78
N GLU A 232 -19.89 0.43 4.24
CA GLU A 232 -19.55 0.10 5.62
C GLU A 232 -20.13 1.09 6.63
N ARG A 233 -20.19 2.37 6.26
CA ARG A 233 -20.58 3.45 7.18
C ARG A 233 -22.09 3.59 7.32
N TYR A 234 -22.84 3.36 6.25
CA TYR A 234 -24.29 3.61 6.17
C TYR A 234 -25.10 2.39 5.69
N GLY A 235 -24.44 1.34 5.20
CA GLY A 235 -25.04 0.11 4.70
C GLY A 235 -25.04 0.03 3.17
N ASP A 236 -25.01 -1.19 2.62
CA ASP A 236 -25.01 -1.45 1.17
C ASP A 236 -26.18 -0.76 0.43
N ALA A 237 -27.33 -0.59 1.10
CA ALA A 237 -28.50 0.09 0.57
C ALA A 237 -28.24 1.58 0.27
N GLU A 238 -27.26 2.21 0.92
CA GLU A 238 -26.90 3.60 0.67
C GLU A 238 -26.20 3.75 -0.70
N VAL A 239 -25.41 2.77 -1.13
CA VAL A 239 -24.82 2.76 -2.48
C VAL A 239 -25.94 2.65 -3.52
N ARG A 240 -26.96 1.82 -3.26
CA ARG A 240 -28.15 1.75 -4.11
C ARG A 240 -28.93 3.08 -4.13
N ALA A 241 -29.01 3.77 -2.99
CA ALA A 241 -29.68 5.07 -2.93
C ALA A 241 -29.02 6.11 -3.85
N VAL A 242 -27.69 6.06 -4.06
CA VAL A 242 -26.98 6.89 -5.06
C VAL A 242 -27.57 6.67 -6.46
N TRP A 243 -27.78 5.42 -6.86
CA TRP A 243 -28.37 5.07 -8.15
C TRP A 243 -29.85 5.45 -8.26
N ASP A 244 -30.64 5.23 -7.21
CA ASP A 244 -32.03 5.68 -7.18
C ASP A 244 -32.12 7.22 -7.29
N GLN A 245 -31.17 7.95 -6.68
CA GLN A 245 -31.07 9.40 -6.82
C GLN A 245 -30.60 9.81 -8.23
N ALA A 246 -29.72 9.04 -8.88
CA ALA A 246 -29.32 9.27 -10.27
C ALA A 246 -30.54 9.19 -11.22
N ALA A 247 -31.39 8.18 -11.06
CA ALA A 247 -32.61 8.00 -11.85
C ALA A 247 -33.63 9.15 -11.69
N LEU A 248 -33.64 9.81 -10.52
CA LEU A 248 -34.50 10.97 -10.25
C LEU A 248 -33.88 12.30 -10.71
N SER A 249 -32.60 12.30 -11.06
CA SER A 249 -31.85 13.51 -11.42
C SER A 249 -31.98 13.82 -12.92
N ALA A 250 -31.72 15.07 -13.29
CA ALA A 250 -31.70 15.44 -14.70
C ALA A 250 -30.51 14.76 -15.41
N PRO A 251 -30.64 14.35 -16.69
CA PRO A 251 -29.49 13.82 -17.45
C PRO A 251 -28.29 14.76 -17.41
N GLY A 252 -27.10 14.21 -17.15
CA GLY A 252 -25.86 14.97 -16.99
C GLY A 252 -25.71 15.69 -15.64
N THR A 253 -26.53 15.36 -14.63
CA THR A 253 -26.28 15.80 -13.25
C THR A 253 -24.97 15.18 -12.76
N PRO A 254 -24.00 15.97 -12.25
CA PRO A 254 -22.73 15.41 -11.79
C PRO A 254 -22.92 14.36 -10.69
N GLY A 255 -22.19 13.26 -10.77
CA GLY A 255 -22.20 12.17 -9.80
C GLY A 255 -21.92 12.65 -8.37
N THR A 256 -21.08 13.68 -8.22
CA THR A 256 -20.79 14.29 -6.91
C THR A 256 -22.01 15.00 -6.31
N THR A 257 -22.88 15.56 -7.15
CA THR A 257 -24.16 16.13 -6.72
C THR A 257 -25.14 15.02 -6.32
N ILE A 258 -25.16 13.92 -7.08
CA ILE A 258 -26.00 12.74 -6.80
C ILE A 258 -25.60 12.11 -5.46
N LEU A 259 -24.31 11.81 -5.26
CA LEU A 259 -23.77 11.30 -4.00
C LEU A 259 -24.05 12.27 -2.84
N GLY A 260 -23.80 13.57 -3.04
CA GLY A 260 -24.06 14.58 -2.03
C GLY A 260 -25.52 14.67 -1.58
N ALA A 261 -26.47 14.32 -2.45
CA ALA A 261 -27.90 14.38 -2.17
C ALA A 261 -28.42 13.23 -1.31
N VAL A 262 -27.73 12.08 -1.27
CA VAL A 262 -28.14 10.93 -0.46
C VAL A 262 -27.50 10.94 0.94
N LEU A 263 -26.32 11.54 1.07
CA LEU A 263 -25.58 11.54 2.31
C LEU A 263 -26.33 12.25 3.47
N PRO A 264 -26.31 11.70 4.69
CA PRO A 264 -26.89 12.35 5.87
C PRO A 264 -26.01 13.49 6.43
N VAL A 265 -24.85 13.71 5.82
CA VAL A 265 -23.89 14.78 6.09
C VAL A 265 -23.52 15.46 4.79
N SER A 266 -22.83 16.61 4.83
CA SER A 266 -22.31 17.20 3.60
C SER A 266 -21.28 16.27 2.95
N LEU A 267 -21.19 16.32 1.61
CA LEU A 267 -20.17 15.59 0.85
C LEU A 267 -18.75 15.88 1.38
N GLY A 268 -18.46 17.13 1.75
CA GLY A 268 -17.17 17.49 2.34
C GLY A 268 -16.91 16.79 3.69
N ASN A 269 -17.90 16.70 4.57
CA ASN A 269 -17.75 15.97 5.84
C ASN A 269 -17.55 14.47 5.60
N PHE A 270 -18.35 13.87 4.72
CA PHE A 270 -18.18 12.47 4.31
C PHE A 270 -16.78 12.21 3.74
N PHE A 271 -16.28 13.09 2.88
CA PHE A 271 -14.95 12.96 2.28
C PHE A 271 -13.83 13.08 3.33
N ASN A 272 -13.93 14.02 4.29
CA ASN A 272 -12.97 14.11 5.40
C ASN A 272 -12.97 12.84 6.28
N ASP A 273 -14.13 12.25 6.52
CA ASP A 273 -14.26 10.99 7.28
C ASP A 273 -13.67 9.81 6.49
N TYR A 274 -13.97 9.70 5.19
CA TYR A 274 -13.41 8.71 4.27
C TYR A 274 -11.87 8.76 4.24
N THR A 275 -11.30 9.96 4.05
CA THR A 275 -9.85 10.13 3.99
C THR A 275 -9.16 9.82 5.32
N THR A 276 -9.87 9.97 6.44
CA THR A 276 -9.43 9.53 7.77
C THR A 276 -9.50 8.00 7.91
N ALA A 277 -10.54 7.34 7.39
CA ALA A 277 -10.59 5.88 7.37
C ALA A 277 -9.45 5.28 6.55
N ARG A 278 -9.16 5.88 5.37
CA ARG A 278 -7.99 5.53 4.54
C ARG A 278 -6.66 5.77 5.24
N LEU A 279 -6.52 6.88 5.99
CA LEU A 279 -5.31 7.17 6.78
C LEU A 279 -4.94 6.03 7.74
N THR A 280 -5.94 5.34 8.30
CA THR A 280 -5.76 4.31 9.32
C THR A 280 -5.97 2.88 8.82
N GLY A 281 -6.44 2.69 7.59
CA GLY A 281 -6.96 1.40 7.12
C GLY A 281 -8.17 0.92 7.94
N ASN A 282 -9.01 1.84 8.44
CA ASN A 282 -10.17 1.50 9.28
C ASN A 282 -11.36 1.09 8.41
N PHE A 283 -11.19 -0.05 7.76
CA PHE A 283 -12.19 -0.74 6.95
C PHE A 283 -12.43 -2.13 7.53
N THR A 284 -13.61 -2.67 7.29
CA THR A 284 -13.93 -4.08 7.54
C THR A 284 -13.57 -4.98 6.35
N SER A 285 -13.52 -4.42 5.14
CA SER A 285 -13.08 -5.09 3.92
C SER A 285 -11.68 -5.67 4.09
N PRO A 286 -11.47 -6.99 3.90
CA PRO A 286 -10.19 -7.64 4.09
C PRO A 286 -9.04 -7.06 3.24
N VAL A 287 -9.33 -6.48 2.07
CA VAL A 287 -8.32 -5.86 1.19
C VAL A 287 -7.90 -4.46 1.63
N LEU A 288 -8.70 -3.76 2.44
CA LEU A 288 -8.41 -2.41 2.93
C LEU A 288 -8.06 -2.38 4.42
N ALA A 289 -8.47 -3.40 5.18
CA ALA A 289 -8.30 -3.47 6.62
C ALA A 289 -6.80 -3.41 7.00
N GLY A 290 -6.43 -2.38 7.73
CA GLY A 290 -5.05 -2.14 8.18
C GLY A 290 -4.08 -1.68 7.08
N VAL A 291 -4.55 -1.47 5.85
CA VAL A 291 -3.72 -0.96 4.75
C VAL A 291 -3.57 0.55 4.89
N LEU A 292 -2.32 1.00 5.05
CA LEU A 292 -1.97 2.41 5.17
C LEU A 292 -1.76 3.02 3.78
N PRO A 293 -2.03 4.33 3.62
CA PRO A 293 -1.92 4.95 2.31
C PRO A 293 -0.45 5.15 1.91
N THR A 294 -0.20 5.12 0.60
CA THR A 294 1.09 5.54 0.05
C THR A 294 1.30 7.04 0.33
N PRO A 295 2.41 7.44 0.98
CA PRO A 295 2.67 8.84 1.26
C PRO A 295 3.12 9.60 0.02
N TYR A 296 2.62 10.83 -0.12
CA TYR A 296 3.10 11.80 -1.09
C TYR A 296 4.54 12.27 -0.79
N GLY A 297 4.88 12.36 0.49
CA GLY A 297 6.21 12.76 0.92
C GLY A 297 6.44 12.55 2.42
N THR A 298 7.67 12.81 2.84
CA THR A 298 8.12 12.65 4.23
C THR A 298 8.55 13.99 4.81
N MET A 299 8.20 14.25 6.08
CA MET A 299 8.72 15.34 6.89
C MET A 299 9.53 14.76 8.04
N ASP A 300 10.84 14.99 8.01
CA ASP A 300 11.74 14.51 9.07
C ASP A 300 11.54 15.29 10.38
N VAL A 301 11.18 14.57 11.45
CA VAL A 301 11.06 15.15 12.79
C VAL A 301 12.42 15.06 13.50
N SER A 302 13.01 16.23 13.76
CA SER A 302 14.32 16.34 14.43
C SER A 302 14.35 15.64 15.80
N GLU A 303 15.50 15.01 16.11
CA GLU A 303 15.79 14.44 17.44
C GLU A 303 16.18 15.49 18.48
N THR A 304 16.16 16.76 18.11
CA THR A 304 16.46 17.89 18.98
C THR A 304 15.36 18.93 18.93
N THR A 305 15.13 19.61 20.06
CA THR A 305 14.14 20.69 20.17
C THR A 305 14.36 21.75 19.10
N GLY A 306 13.32 22.06 18.32
CA GLY A 306 13.40 23.01 17.22
C GLY A 306 12.15 23.05 16.36
N ALA A 307 12.17 23.92 15.36
CA ALA A 307 11.14 23.98 14.34
C ALA A 307 11.31 22.83 13.33
N LEU A 308 10.19 22.33 12.80
CA LEU A 308 10.19 21.41 11.67
C LEU A 308 10.45 22.15 10.35
N PRO A 309 10.94 21.46 9.31
CA PRO A 309 10.97 22.00 7.96
C PRO A 309 9.58 22.50 7.52
N THR A 310 9.55 23.57 6.74
CA THR A 310 8.30 24.01 6.10
C THR A 310 8.07 23.18 4.83
N GLY A 311 6.89 22.59 4.71
CA GLY A 311 6.44 21.88 3.51
C GLY A 311 5.27 22.59 2.83
N VAL A 312 5.12 22.38 1.53
CA VAL A 312 3.94 22.80 0.76
C VAL A 312 3.46 21.60 -0.05
N VAL A 313 2.17 21.31 0.00
CA VAL A 313 1.55 20.18 -0.69
C VAL A 313 0.31 20.69 -1.42
N ALA A 314 0.35 20.66 -2.75
CA ALA A 314 -0.82 20.97 -3.58
C ALA A 314 -1.76 19.77 -3.62
N VAL A 315 -3.07 19.98 -3.46
CA VAL A 315 -4.07 18.91 -3.50
C VAL A 315 -5.24 19.33 -4.38
N ASN A 316 -5.66 18.48 -5.31
CA ASN A 316 -6.79 18.72 -6.20
C ASN A 316 -8.13 18.63 -5.46
N HIS A 317 -9.22 19.05 -6.10
CA HIS A 317 -10.55 18.93 -5.51
C HIS A 317 -10.92 17.45 -5.29
N LEU A 318 -11.72 17.16 -4.26
CA LEU A 318 -12.05 15.80 -3.82
C LEU A 318 -10.86 14.83 -3.85
N ALA A 319 -9.68 15.30 -3.43
CA ALA A 319 -8.46 14.51 -3.37
C ALA A 319 -7.82 14.62 -1.98
N VAL A 320 -6.91 13.69 -1.67
CA VAL A 320 -6.15 13.69 -0.43
C VAL A 320 -4.69 13.34 -0.69
N ARG A 321 -3.79 14.05 0.00
CA ARG A 321 -2.39 13.65 0.10
C ARG A 321 -2.03 13.30 1.53
N TYR A 322 -1.17 12.31 1.67
CA TYR A 322 -0.67 11.84 2.95
C TYR A 322 0.81 12.17 3.10
N VAL A 323 1.19 12.76 4.23
CA VAL A 323 2.59 13.03 4.56
C VAL A 323 3.01 12.16 5.73
N THR A 324 4.11 11.43 5.59
CA THR A 324 4.71 10.72 6.72
C THR A 324 5.55 11.66 7.55
N LEU A 325 5.49 11.48 8.87
CA LEU A 325 6.32 12.16 9.85
C LEU A 325 7.31 11.12 10.37
N SER A 326 8.55 11.19 9.88
CA SER A 326 9.55 10.19 10.17
C SER A 326 10.25 10.47 11.50
N HIS A 327 10.55 9.39 12.22
CA HIS A 327 11.44 9.47 13.37
C HIS A 327 12.89 9.64 12.90
N GLY A 328 13.70 10.34 13.70
CA GLY A 328 15.13 10.47 13.41
C GLY A 328 15.84 9.11 13.32
N THR A 329 16.91 9.04 12.53
CA THR A 329 17.60 7.79 12.20
C THR A 329 18.77 7.46 13.13
N SER A 330 18.98 8.22 14.22
CA SER A 330 20.13 7.97 15.07
C SER A 330 19.95 6.69 15.89
N ASN A 331 21.08 6.01 16.09
CA ASN A 331 21.17 4.86 16.99
C ASN A 331 21.50 5.30 18.44
N GLY A 332 21.30 6.59 18.76
CA GLY A 332 21.57 7.17 20.07
C GLY A 332 20.46 6.84 21.10
N PRO A 333 20.63 7.28 22.36
CA PRO A 333 19.53 7.23 23.32
C PRO A 333 18.35 8.05 22.81
N CYS A 334 17.15 7.48 22.84
CA CYS A 334 15.94 8.19 22.48
C CYS A 334 15.20 8.72 23.71
N TYR A 335 14.42 9.78 23.51
CA TYR A 335 13.78 10.54 24.58
C TYR A 335 12.31 10.80 24.26
N GLU A 336 11.53 11.01 25.31
CA GLU A 336 10.17 11.55 25.17
C GLU A 336 10.23 12.91 24.50
N ALA A 337 9.22 13.20 23.68
CA ALA A 337 9.07 14.47 23.00
C ALA A 337 7.60 14.87 22.89
N SER A 338 7.38 16.15 22.57
CA SER A 338 6.07 16.66 22.17
C SER A 338 6.19 17.24 20.77
N LEU A 339 5.33 16.78 19.87
CA LEU A 339 5.30 17.21 18.47
C LEU A 339 4.08 18.12 18.26
N THR A 340 4.32 19.34 17.82
CA THR A 340 3.29 20.27 17.37
C THR A 340 3.31 20.35 15.86
N ILE A 341 2.16 20.10 15.23
CA ILE A 341 1.94 20.18 13.79
C ILE A 341 0.98 21.33 13.54
N ASN A 342 1.30 22.17 12.56
CA ASN A 342 0.44 23.26 12.09
C ASN A 342 0.27 23.15 10.57
N VAL A 343 -0.98 23.22 10.13
CA VAL A 343 -1.37 23.21 8.73
C VAL A 343 -2.07 24.52 8.42
N THR A 344 -1.58 25.26 7.42
CA THR A 344 -2.35 26.35 6.83
C THR A 344 -3.25 25.76 5.74
N ILE A 345 -4.55 25.91 5.91
CA ILE A 345 -5.57 25.46 4.97
C ILE A 345 -5.78 26.56 3.91
N PRO A 346 -5.72 26.22 2.62
CA PRO A 346 -5.91 27.20 1.55
C PRO A 346 -7.33 27.78 1.56
N ALA A 347 -7.46 29.06 1.17
CA ALA A 347 -8.76 29.73 1.14
C ALA A 347 -9.78 28.97 0.28
N GLY A 348 -11.03 28.89 0.75
CA GLY A 348 -12.12 28.19 0.06
C GLY A 348 -12.20 26.69 0.32
N VAL A 349 -11.24 26.10 1.04
CA VAL A 349 -11.24 24.68 1.44
C VAL A 349 -11.72 24.54 2.89
N GLN A 350 -12.58 23.57 3.15
CA GLN A 350 -13.11 23.24 4.49
C GLN A 350 -12.62 21.85 4.93
N SER A 351 -11.31 21.66 4.87
CA SER A 351 -10.65 20.41 5.23
C SER A 351 -10.53 20.21 6.74
N THR A 352 -10.54 18.94 7.17
CA THR A 352 -10.13 18.51 8.51
C THR A 352 -8.86 17.66 8.40
N PRO A 353 -7.65 18.26 8.39
CA PRO A 353 -6.41 17.49 8.44
C PRO A 353 -6.38 16.60 9.68
N THR A 354 -5.93 15.36 9.52
CA THR A 354 -5.95 14.36 10.59
C THR A 354 -4.57 13.73 10.78
N TYR A 355 -4.14 13.63 12.03
CA TYR A 355 -2.91 12.96 12.43
C TYR A 355 -3.18 11.53 12.88
N TYR A 356 -2.33 10.59 12.49
CA TYR A 356 -2.34 9.22 12.97
C TYR A 356 -0.92 8.79 13.36
N SER A 357 -0.69 8.44 14.63
CA SER A 357 0.65 8.07 15.10
C SER A 357 1.13 6.72 14.57
N ASN A 358 0.24 5.91 13.98
CA ASN A 358 0.53 4.54 13.55
C ASN A 358 1.19 3.70 14.64
N THR A 359 0.76 3.89 15.89
CA THR A 359 1.19 3.08 17.03
C THR A 359 0.05 2.19 17.50
N LYS A 360 0.38 1.07 18.13
CA LYS A 360 -0.58 0.14 18.70
C LYS A 360 -1.60 0.84 19.60
N GLY A 361 -2.89 0.65 19.31
CA GLY A 361 -4.00 1.23 20.06
C GLY A 361 -4.24 2.72 19.81
N ALA A 362 -3.49 3.37 18.91
CA ALA A 362 -3.76 4.75 18.54
C ALA A 362 -5.00 4.87 17.66
N SER A 363 -5.75 5.95 17.87
CA SER A 363 -6.79 6.42 16.96
C SER A 363 -6.28 7.64 16.17
N ALA A 364 -6.88 7.88 15.01
CA ALA A 364 -6.69 9.13 14.29
C ALA A 364 -7.19 10.32 15.15
N GLN A 365 -6.53 11.47 15.00
CA GLN A 365 -6.81 12.69 15.76
C GLN A 365 -6.89 13.87 14.79
N ALA A 366 -8.09 14.42 14.64
CA ALA A 366 -8.30 15.62 13.84
C ALA A 366 -7.51 16.80 14.44
N LEU A 367 -6.89 17.60 13.57
CA LEU A 367 -6.29 18.86 13.98
C LEU A 367 -7.40 19.86 14.35
N THR A 368 -7.17 20.67 15.38
CA THR A 368 -8.12 21.72 15.76
C THR A 368 -8.02 22.87 14.77
N ALA A 369 -9.07 23.05 13.95
CA ALA A 369 -9.17 24.12 12.97
C ALA A 369 -9.67 25.44 13.59
N SER A 370 -9.05 26.56 13.18
CA SER A 370 -9.44 27.93 13.51
C SER A 370 -9.17 28.82 12.29
N GLY A 371 -10.22 29.10 11.51
CA GLY A 371 -10.11 29.81 10.23
C GLY A 371 -9.29 28.99 9.23
N SER A 372 -8.27 29.61 8.63
CA SER A 372 -7.37 28.99 7.64
C SER A 372 -6.19 28.24 8.26
N SER A 373 -6.26 27.90 9.55
CA SER A 373 -5.16 27.23 10.28
C SER A 373 -5.72 26.05 11.07
N ALA A 374 -5.03 24.92 11.04
CA ALA A 374 -5.33 23.76 11.87
C ALA A 374 -4.06 23.33 12.63
N SER A 375 -4.20 22.94 13.90
CA SER A 375 -3.05 22.54 14.72
C SER A 375 -3.36 21.40 15.67
N ILE A 376 -2.33 20.62 16.00
CA ILE A 376 -2.37 19.62 17.07
C ILE A 376 -1.02 19.55 17.77
N THR A 377 -1.05 19.24 19.07
CA THR A 377 0.15 18.85 19.82
C THR A 377 -0.06 17.45 20.36
N VAL A 378 0.82 16.53 20.01
CA VAL A 378 0.73 15.11 20.35
C VAL A 378 1.97 14.63 21.11
N PRO A 379 1.85 13.56 21.89
CA PRO A 379 3.02 12.83 22.39
C PRO A 379 3.87 12.31 21.22
N TRP A 380 5.18 12.38 21.38
CA TRP A 380 6.18 11.92 20.41
C TRP A 380 7.35 11.26 21.13
N ASN A 381 8.22 10.59 20.39
CA ASN A 381 9.49 10.09 20.90
C ASN A 381 10.56 10.21 19.80
N THR A 382 11.84 10.25 20.17
CA THR A 382 12.93 10.35 19.17
C THR A 382 13.49 8.98 18.76
N CYS A 383 12.74 7.89 18.98
CA CYS A 383 13.26 6.53 18.77
C CYS A 383 13.13 6.11 17.30
N SER A 384 14.25 5.80 16.65
CA SER A 384 14.31 5.31 15.27
C SER A 384 13.57 3.99 15.02
N GLY A 385 13.24 3.24 16.07
CA GLY A 385 12.46 2.01 15.99
C GLY A 385 10.95 2.20 16.10
N SER A 386 10.46 3.42 16.31
CA SER A 386 9.02 3.71 16.33
C SER A 386 8.48 3.76 14.90
N PRO A 387 7.23 3.35 14.67
CA PRO A 387 6.57 3.52 13.36
C PRO A 387 6.42 5.01 13.02
N ASP A 388 6.54 5.33 11.74
CA ASP A 388 6.26 6.67 11.24
C ASP A 388 4.79 7.02 11.39
N ALA A 389 4.51 8.27 11.74
CA ALA A 389 3.16 8.80 11.81
C ALA A 389 2.72 9.36 10.45
N TYR A 390 1.43 9.56 10.27
CA TYR A 390 0.83 10.06 9.04
C TYR A 390 0.00 11.31 9.31
N LEU A 391 -0.05 12.20 8.33
CA LEU A 391 -0.90 13.38 8.29
C LEU A 391 -1.70 13.38 6.99
N SER A 392 -3.02 13.40 7.08
CA SER A 392 -3.90 13.60 5.91
C SER A 392 -4.10 15.09 5.61
N LEU A 393 -4.13 15.42 4.31
CA LEU A 393 -4.38 16.75 3.78
C LEU A 393 -5.52 16.66 2.74
N PRO A 394 -6.78 16.52 3.18
CA PRO A 394 -7.91 16.42 2.26
C PRO A 394 -8.29 17.79 1.70
N ASN A 395 -8.66 17.85 0.43
CA ASN A 395 -9.33 19.01 -0.18
C ASN A 395 -10.76 18.60 -0.54
N ASP A 396 -11.73 19.13 0.22
CA ASP A 396 -13.14 18.74 0.19
C ASP A 396 -13.99 19.57 -0.79
N THR A 397 -13.34 20.39 -1.61
CA THR A 397 -14.02 21.24 -2.60
C THR A 397 -14.46 20.44 -3.82
N LEU A 398 -15.37 21.01 -4.63
CA LEU A 398 -15.93 20.41 -5.85
C LEU A 398 -15.35 20.98 -7.15
N GLY A 399 -14.20 21.65 -7.09
CA GLY A 399 -13.61 22.23 -8.30
C GLY A 399 -12.50 23.24 -8.06
N LEU A 400 -11.95 23.32 -6.85
CA LEU A 400 -10.74 24.08 -6.58
C LEU A 400 -9.55 23.13 -6.58
N ASP A 401 -8.87 23.04 -7.72
CA ASP A 401 -7.67 22.20 -7.90
C ASP A 401 -6.38 22.87 -7.44
N GLY A 402 -5.33 22.04 -7.26
CA GLY A 402 -3.97 22.48 -6.96
C GLY A 402 -3.86 23.35 -5.71
N ARG A 403 -4.69 23.12 -4.69
CA ARG A 403 -4.75 23.96 -3.49
C ARG A 403 -3.60 23.62 -2.55
N GLU A 404 -2.78 24.63 -2.26
CA GLU A 404 -1.57 24.45 -1.47
C GLU A 404 -1.84 24.48 0.03
N PHE A 405 -1.62 23.34 0.69
CA PHE A 405 -1.52 23.22 2.13
C PHE A 405 -0.09 23.52 2.56
N LYS A 406 0.07 24.39 3.55
CA LYS A 406 1.39 24.69 4.12
C LYS A 406 1.58 23.99 5.45
N LEU A 407 2.61 23.18 5.56
CA LEU A 407 2.97 22.41 6.75
C LEU A 407 4.09 23.09 7.49
N THR A 408 3.93 23.27 8.80
CA THR A 408 4.96 23.74 9.73
C THR A 408 4.80 23.03 11.06
N GLY A 409 5.76 23.18 11.96
CA GLY A 409 5.63 22.60 13.29
C GLY A 409 6.84 22.82 14.16
N SER A 410 6.85 22.17 15.30
CA SER A 410 8.00 22.12 16.20
C SER A 410 7.99 20.85 17.02
N VAL A 411 9.18 20.41 17.42
CA VAL A 411 9.36 19.32 18.37
C VAL A 411 10.04 19.86 19.62
N ILE A 412 9.60 19.40 20.80
CA ILE A 412 10.23 19.66 22.09
C ILE A 412 10.70 18.33 22.66
N VAL A 413 12.01 18.16 22.82
CA VAL A 413 12.62 16.91 23.29
C VAL A 413 12.99 17.02 24.76
N PHE A 414 12.50 16.08 25.57
CA PHE A 414 12.72 16.03 27.01
C PHE A 414 13.92 15.11 27.32
N LYS A 415 15.15 15.64 27.17
CA LYS A 415 16.41 14.88 27.34
C LYS A 415 16.64 14.24 28.72
N THR A 416 15.79 14.55 29.70
CA THR A 416 15.79 13.93 31.03
C THR A 416 14.91 12.68 31.12
N ASN A 417 14.13 12.40 30.08
CA ASN A 417 13.12 11.34 30.05
C ASN A 417 13.45 10.36 28.91
N PRO A 418 14.24 9.31 29.16
CA PRO A 418 14.49 8.27 28.16
C PRO A 418 13.17 7.62 27.72
N ALA A 419 13.05 7.32 26.44
CA ALA A 419 11.89 6.64 25.87
C ALA A 419 12.27 5.26 25.29
N THR A 420 11.26 4.47 24.98
CA THR A 420 11.37 3.25 24.18
C THR A 420 10.61 3.44 22.87
N ALA A 421 11.02 2.72 21.82
CA ALA A 421 10.28 2.70 20.57
C ALA A 421 8.81 2.28 20.82
N SER A 422 7.89 2.93 20.13
CA SER A 422 6.47 2.58 20.17
C SER A 422 6.22 1.33 19.33
N GLU A 423 5.29 0.48 19.78
CA GLU A 423 4.90 -0.72 19.01
C GLU A 423 4.02 -0.32 17.83
N PRO A 424 4.21 -0.91 16.62
CA PRO A 424 3.27 -0.76 15.52
C PRO A 424 1.94 -1.52 15.79
N PRO A 425 0.85 -1.17 15.09
CA PRO A 425 -0.38 -1.97 15.10
C PRO A 425 -0.12 -3.44 14.69
N PRO A 426 -0.85 -4.42 15.25
CA PRO A 426 -0.76 -5.81 14.82
C PRO A 426 -1.00 -5.97 13.31
N GLY A 427 -0.25 -6.85 12.64
CA GLY A 427 -0.39 -7.10 11.21
C GLY A 427 0.44 -6.21 10.29
N VAL A 428 0.99 -5.10 10.80
CA VAL A 428 1.94 -4.26 10.06
C VAL A 428 3.35 -4.85 10.20
N HIS A 429 3.92 -5.35 9.10
CA HIS A 429 5.28 -5.87 9.08
C HIS A 429 6.31 -4.73 9.15
N VAL A 430 6.73 -4.37 10.36
CA VAL A 430 7.89 -3.47 10.54
C VAL A 430 9.17 -4.28 10.38
N ILE A 431 9.83 -4.13 9.23
CA ILE A 431 11.15 -4.71 8.97
C ILE A 431 12.20 -3.82 9.63
N GLY A 432 12.53 -4.14 10.88
CA GLY A 432 13.64 -3.55 11.61
C GLY A 432 13.92 -4.36 12.87
N SER A 433 15.19 -4.66 13.14
CA SER A 433 15.58 -5.28 14.40
C SER A 433 15.19 -4.34 15.55
N VAL A 434 14.29 -4.79 16.43
CA VAL A 434 13.96 -4.10 17.68
C VAL A 434 15.24 -4.05 18.52
N ILE A 435 15.97 -2.94 18.46
CA ILE A 435 17.08 -2.68 19.37
C ILE A 435 16.41 -2.28 20.69
N SER A 436 16.46 -3.16 21.69
CA SER A 436 15.97 -2.84 23.02
C SER A 436 16.64 -1.55 23.51
N ALA A 437 15.86 -0.49 23.67
CA ALA A 437 16.36 0.74 24.25
C ALA A 437 16.85 0.44 25.68
N PRO A 438 18.07 0.86 26.04
CA PRO A 438 18.59 0.65 27.39
C PRO A 438 17.70 1.40 28.38
N THR A 439 17.22 0.73 29.43
CA THR A 439 16.33 1.27 30.47
C THR A 439 16.97 2.35 31.37
N SER A 440 18.19 2.76 31.03
CA SER A 440 18.96 3.83 31.68
C SER A 440 19.89 4.44 30.64
N ASP A 441 20.12 5.77 30.69
CA ASP A 441 21.12 6.48 29.89
C ASP A 441 22.52 5.88 30.13
N PRO A 442 23.01 4.97 29.27
CA PRO A 442 24.24 4.24 29.57
C PRO A 442 25.42 5.15 29.26
N ALA A 443 26.38 5.21 30.18
CA ALA A 443 27.63 5.92 29.91
C ALA A 443 28.31 5.35 28.65
N PRO A 444 28.91 6.20 27.79
CA PRO A 444 29.54 5.71 26.57
C PRO A 444 30.69 4.75 26.91
N MET A 445 30.86 3.70 26.11
CA MET A 445 32.01 2.81 26.24
C MET A 445 33.27 3.54 25.79
N LEU A 446 34.37 3.31 26.52
CA LEU A 446 35.65 3.94 26.26
C LEU A 446 36.68 2.94 25.78
N GLN A 447 37.38 3.30 24.70
CA GLN A 447 38.64 2.66 24.33
C GLN A 447 39.76 3.70 24.36
N VAL A 448 40.70 3.54 25.28
CA VAL A 448 41.84 4.46 25.44
C VAL A 448 43.04 3.92 24.68
N TYR A 449 43.36 4.54 23.54
CA TYR A 449 44.52 4.19 22.70
C TYR A 449 45.79 4.83 23.25
N ALA A 450 46.27 4.28 24.36
CA ALA A 450 47.49 4.74 24.99
C ALA A 450 48.19 3.57 25.69
N PRO A 451 49.54 3.58 25.75
CA PRO A 451 50.29 2.54 26.45
C PRO A 451 49.88 2.48 27.92
N GLU A 452 50.05 1.30 28.53
CA GLU A 452 49.73 1.09 29.95
C GLU A 452 50.47 2.10 30.86
N LEU A 453 51.70 2.48 30.47
CA LEU A 453 52.50 3.50 31.11
C LEU A 453 52.56 4.80 30.28
N LEU A 454 51.89 5.83 30.76
CA LEU A 454 51.88 7.18 30.19
C LEU A 454 53.04 8.00 30.70
N ARG A 455 53.85 8.51 29.78
CA ARG A 455 55.02 9.34 30.12
C ARG A 455 54.67 10.82 29.95
N VAL A 456 54.69 11.56 31.06
CA VAL A 456 54.39 13.00 31.05
C VAL A 456 55.69 13.81 31.03
N SER A 457 55.78 14.73 30.08
CA SER A 457 56.92 15.64 29.97
C SER A 457 57.00 16.58 31.16
N ALA A 458 58.20 16.71 31.72
CA ALA A 458 58.47 17.65 32.80
C ALA A 458 58.33 19.12 32.42
N LYS A 459 58.32 19.44 31.12
CA LYS A 459 58.17 20.80 30.63
C LYS A 459 56.71 21.23 30.53
N THR A 460 55.85 20.36 30.00
CA THR A 460 54.46 20.72 29.66
C THR A 460 53.44 20.31 30.72
N ARG A 461 53.73 19.28 31.54
CA ARG A 461 52.78 18.70 32.52
C ARG A 461 51.44 18.28 31.90
N LEU A 462 51.42 18.07 30.60
CA LEU A 462 50.22 17.76 29.85
C LEU A 462 50.10 16.25 29.70
N LEU A 463 48.98 15.70 30.15
CA LEU A 463 48.54 14.36 29.84
C LEU A 463 47.64 14.44 28.60
N ARG A 464 48.03 13.79 27.52
CA ARG A 464 47.28 13.74 26.26
C ARG A 464 46.86 12.30 25.98
N LEU A 465 45.59 12.08 25.68
CA LEU A 465 44.98 10.77 25.49
C LEU A 465 44.19 10.77 24.18
N ALA A 466 44.41 9.74 23.35
CA ALA A 466 43.50 9.41 22.27
C ALA A 466 42.44 8.45 22.81
N VAL A 467 41.18 8.85 22.74
CA VAL A 467 40.04 8.11 23.32
C VAL A 467 38.98 7.93 22.26
N PHE A 468 38.56 6.69 22.01
CA PHE A 468 37.32 6.41 21.30
C PHE A 468 36.17 6.31 22.29
N SER A 469 35.04 6.90 21.93
CA SER A 469 33.79 6.91 22.68
C SER A 469 32.68 6.34 21.81
N SER A 470 31.85 5.45 22.35
CA SER A 470 30.69 4.91 21.63
C SER A 470 29.50 5.89 21.52
N GLY A 471 29.57 7.03 22.21
CA GLY A 471 28.55 8.06 22.21
C GLY A 471 29.04 9.36 22.86
N ASP A 472 28.17 10.35 22.95
CA ASP A 472 28.49 11.65 23.57
C ASP A 472 28.48 11.57 25.10
N GLY A 473 29.25 12.43 25.77
CA GLY A 473 29.32 12.46 27.23
C GLY A 473 30.50 13.24 27.79
N LYS A 474 31.01 12.82 28.94
CA LYS A 474 32.21 13.39 29.57
C LYS A 474 33.18 12.28 30.00
N LEU A 475 34.48 12.56 29.90
CA LEU A 475 35.54 11.75 30.48
C LEU A 475 35.98 12.38 31.80
N GLN A 476 35.68 11.74 32.92
CA GLN A 476 36.20 12.11 34.24
C GLN A 476 37.57 11.46 34.44
N ALA A 477 38.56 12.24 34.89
CA ALA A 477 39.90 11.73 35.16
C ALA A 477 40.31 11.95 36.62
N LEU A 478 40.79 10.89 37.28
CA LEU A 478 41.41 10.93 38.61
C LEU A 478 42.84 10.39 38.51
N LEU A 479 43.80 11.01 39.20
CA LEU A 479 45.17 10.50 39.32
C LEU A 479 45.50 10.30 40.80
N GLY A 480 45.54 9.03 41.22
CA GLY A 480 45.42 8.67 42.64
C GLY A 480 44.06 9.12 43.18
N SER A 481 44.06 9.91 44.25
CA SER A 481 42.85 10.53 44.81
C SER A 481 42.55 11.93 44.25
N MET A 482 43.41 12.48 43.38
CA MET A 482 43.24 13.85 42.89
C MET A 482 42.43 13.89 41.60
N SER A 483 41.38 14.70 41.57
CA SER A 483 40.62 14.98 40.35
C SER A 483 41.40 15.85 39.38
N LEU A 484 41.49 15.42 38.12
CA LEU A 484 42.04 16.21 37.02
C LEU A 484 40.95 16.99 36.26
N GLY A 485 39.68 16.81 36.65
CA GLY A 485 38.52 17.43 36.00
C GLY A 485 37.82 16.49 35.01
N THR A 486 37.03 17.09 34.12
CA THR A 486 36.28 16.38 33.07
C THR A 486 36.59 16.97 31.70
N ALA A 487 36.60 16.14 30.66
CA ALA A 487 36.64 16.58 29.26
C ALA A 487 35.39 16.12 28.52
N SER A 488 34.86 16.93 27.61
CA SER A 488 33.73 16.51 26.77
C SER A 488 34.15 15.38 25.82
N LEU A 489 33.26 14.41 25.61
CA LEU A 489 33.39 13.35 24.64
C LEU A 489 32.32 13.53 23.56
N ARG A 490 32.71 13.34 22.31
CA ARG A 490 31.81 13.06 21.20
C ARG A 490 31.95 11.60 20.76
N SER A 491 30.94 11.05 20.11
CA SER A 491 31.06 9.74 19.46
C SER A 491 32.27 9.70 18.51
N GLY A 492 32.96 8.55 18.47
CA GLY A 492 34.19 8.38 17.69
C GLY A 492 35.47 8.83 18.42
N ASN A 493 36.44 9.34 17.67
CA ASN A 493 37.78 9.66 18.17
C ASN A 493 37.88 11.05 18.81
N ASN A 494 38.48 11.11 20.01
CA ASN A 494 38.66 12.29 20.84
C ASN A 494 40.14 12.48 21.22
N ASP A 495 40.63 13.73 21.18
CA ASP A 495 41.93 14.15 21.71
C ASP A 495 41.73 14.83 23.07
N VAL A 496 41.84 14.07 24.14
CA VAL A 496 41.58 14.55 25.50
C VAL A 496 42.87 14.99 26.19
N ARG A 497 42.81 16.14 26.87
CA ARG A 497 43.97 16.78 27.47
C ARG A 497 43.69 17.19 28.92
N PHE A 498 44.58 16.77 29.83
CA PHE A 498 44.56 17.18 31.24
C PHE A 498 45.90 17.81 31.63
N VAL A 499 45.85 19.00 32.22
CA VAL A 499 47.06 19.68 32.73
C VAL A 499 47.26 19.27 34.18
N LEU A 500 48.40 18.68 34.51
CA LEU A 500 48.70 18.25 35.88
C LEU A 500 49.00 19.46 36.80
N PRO A 501 48.30 19.59 37.94
CA PRO A 501 48.63 20.59 38.95
C PRO A 501 50.09 20.47 39.39
N LYS A 502 50.76 21.62 39.64
CA LYS A 502 52.20 21.67 39.94
C LYS A 502 52.56 20.82 41.18
N GLN A 503 51.72 20.86 42.21
CA GLN A 503 51.89 20.11 43.45
C GLN A 503 51.81 18.60 43.20
N LEU A 504 50.76 18.14 42.49
CA LEU A 504 50.61 16.75 42.08
C LEU A 504 51.80 16.29 41.24
N PHE A 505 52.17 17.08 40.24
CA PHE A 505 53.29 16.76 39.37
C PHE A 505 54.61 16.54 40.13
N ASN A 506 54.86 17.32 41.20
CA ASN A 506 56.03 17.12 42.05
C ASN A 506 55.94 15.84 42.89
N SER A 507 54.76 15.47 43.41
CA SER A 507 54.59 14.23 44.18
C SER A 507 54.70 12.97 43.31
N LEU A 508 54.29 13.03 42.03
CA LEU A 508 54.42 11.90 41.10
C LEU A 508 55.88 11.52 40.82
N ARG A 509 56.84 12.45 41.02
CA ARG A 509 58.28 12.19 40.83
C ARG A 509 58.87 11.32 41.93
N THR A 510 58.29 11.33 43.13
CA THR A 510 58.86 10.66 44.31
C THR A 510 58.18 9.32 44.62
N LYS A 511 57.00 9.04 44.06
CA LYS A 511 56.20 7.84 44.34
C LYS A 511 55.74 7.12 43.06
N SER A 512 56.62 6.35 42.43
CA SER A 512 56.33 5.75 41.11
C SER A 512 55.25 4.66 41.12
N ALA A 513 55.04 3.95 42.24
CA ALA A 513 54.11 2.83 42.32
C ALA A 513 52.63 3.22 42.50
N SER A 514 52.34 4.48 42.86
CA SER A 514 50.98 4.93 43.24
C SER A 514 50.31 5.85 42.21
N ASN A 515 50.94 6.04 41.04
CA ASN A 515 50.49 6.99 40.02
C ASN A 515 49.43 6.38 39.09
N LEU A 516 48.32 5.91 39.64
CA LEU A 516 47.23 5.30 38.90
C LEU A 516 46.26 6.38 38.39
N LEU A 517 46.20 6.56 37.07
CA LEU A 517 45.18 7.33 36.38
C LEU A 517 43.94 6.45 36.20
N GLN A 518 42.79 6.94 36.64
CA GLN A 518 41.47 6.37 36.42
C GLN A 518 40.70 7.28 35.47
N LEU A 519 40.12 6.69 34.43
CA LEU A 519 39.37 7.36 33.38
C LEU A 519 37.97 6.74 33.32
N THR A 520 36.95 7.51 33.69
CA THR A 520 35.56 7.04 33.80
C THR A 520 34.71 7.83 32.82
N SER A 521 33.98 7.15 31.93
CA SER A 521 32.96 7.82 31.12
C SER A 521 31.76 8.19 31.97
N VAL A 522 31.16 9.32 31.63
CA VAL A 522 29.93 9.82 32.24
C VAL A 522 28.99 10.17 31.10
N SER A 523 27.77 9.61 31.11
CA SER A 523 26.72 9.96 30.15
C SER A 523 26.28 11.43 30.30
N PRO A 524 25.53 12.01 29.35
CA PRO A 524 24.92 13.32 29.52
C PRO A 524 24.03 13.42 30.77
N GLY A 525 23.29 12.35 31.10
CA GLY A 525 22.44 12.21 32.29
C GLY A 525 23.17 11.88 33.59
N GLY A 526 24.51 11.70 33.56
CA GLY A 526 25.34 11.54 34.76
C GLY A 526 25.64 10.10 35.16
N SER A 527 25.14 9.09 34.44
CA SER A 527 25.49 7.69 34.66
C SER A 527 26.98 7.46 34.44
N LYS A 528 27.64 6.68 35.31
CA LYS A 528 29.08 6.38 35.20
C LYS A 528 29.30 5.03 34.53
N GLY A 529 30.22 4.99 33.57
CA GLY A 529 30.60 3.78 32.86
C GLY A 529 31.77 3.05 33.51
N ALA A 530 32.31 2.07 32.79
CA ALA A 530 33.51 1.36 33.21
C ALA A 530 34.69 2.33 33.36
N THR A 531 35.51 2.10 34.39
CA THR A 531 36.72 2.89 34.64
C THR A 531 37.93 2.20 34.04
N VAL A 532 38.60 2.87 33.10
CA VAL A 532 39.86 2.41 32.51
C VAL A 532 41.02 2.97 33.32
N THR A 533 42.02 2.14 33.62
CA THR A 533 43.19 2.59 34.40
C THR A 533 44.48 2.60 33.58
N ARG A 534 45.39 3.54 33.88
CA ARG A 534 46.73 3.66 33.31
C ARG A 534 47.72 4.10 34.39
N ARG A 535 49.00 3.82 34.22
CA ARG A 535 50.05 4.34 35.12
C ARG A 535 50.66 5.61 34.53
N VAL A 536 50.97 6.60 35.36
CA VAL A 536 51.59 7.85 34.93
C VAL A 536 53.00 7.97 35.49
N LEU A 537 53.98 8.15 34.60
CA LEU A 537 55.38 8.38 34.96
C LEU A 537 55.84 9.75 34.45
N VAL A 538 56.39 10.55 35.35
CA VAL A 538 57.03 11.81 34.97
C VAL A 538 58.40 11.51 34.36
N GLN A 539 58.64 11.96 33.12
CA GLN A 539 59.97 11.87 32.52
C GLN A 539 60.93 12.82 33.23
N THR A 540 62.02 12.29 33.76
CA THR A 540 63.13 13.10 34.24
C THR A 540 63.83 13.77 33.06
N PRO A 541 64.20 15.06 33.16
CA PRO A 541 65.00 15.69 32.11
C PRO A 541 66.28 14.90 31.88
N LYS A 542 66.67 14.65 30.62
CA LYS A 542 68.00 14.09 30.32
C LYS A 542 69.04 15.03 30.94
N LYS A 543 69.92 14.50 31.80
CA LYS A 543 71.06 15.27 32.34
C LYS A 543 71.84 15.84 31.14
N PRO A 544 72.17 17.14 31.13
CA PRO A 544 72.97 17.71 30.06
C PRO A 544 74.29 16.94 29.96
N LYS A 545 74.68 16.54 28.75
CA LYS A 545 75.99 15.89 28.53
C LYS A 545 77.07 16.86 29.06
N PRO A 546 78.07 16.37 29.83
CA PRO A 546 79.15 17.23 30.28
C PRO A 546 79.82 17.88 29.07
N LYS A 547 79.97 19.20 29.09
CA LYS A 547 80.73 19.91 28.06
C LYS A 547 82.18 19.46 28.19
N HIS A 548 82.74 18.84 27.14
CA HIS A 548 84.18 18.64 27.05
C HIS A 548 84.85 20.02 27.11
N ARG A 549 85.61 20.28 28.18
CA ARG A 549 86.59 21.37 28.20
C ARG A 549 87.68 20.98 27.20
N LYS A 550 87.93 21.85 26.22
CA LYS A 550 89.20 21.85 25.47
C LYS A 550 90.27 22.47 26.35
#